data_AF-A0A4S0UJ74-F1
#
_entry.id   AF-A0A4S0UJ74-F1
#
_cell.length_a   1.000
_cell.length_b   1.000
_cell.length_c   1.000
_cell.angle_alpha   90.00
_cell.angle_beta   90.00
_cell.angle_gamma   90.00
#
_symmetry.space_group_name_H-M   'P 1'
#
loop_
_entity.id
_entity.type
_entity.pdbx_description
1 polymer ?
#
loop_
_entity_poly.entity_id
_entity_poly.type
_entity_poly.pdbx_seq_one_letter_code
_entity_poly.pdbx_strand_id
1 'polypeptide(L)'
;PLARNVRDAILLQNVMAGPSPLDIATLRPKLRLPLDYKPIKGWKIALSMDLGSFEVDAEVRRNTLAACDVFQSLGAAVEEVDLGWGNEVLKAAMAYL
;
A
#
# COMPACT_ATOMS: atom_id res chain seq x y z
N PRO A 1 -1.58 -11.71 4.53
CA PRO A 1 -1.57 -13.10 4.04
C PRO A 1 -0.91 -13.17 2.66
N LEU A 2 -0.17 -14.24 2.34
CA LEU A 2 0.38 -14.45 1.00
C LEU A 2 -0.58 -15.32 0.18
N ALA A 3 -0.99 -14.87 -1.00
CA ALA A 3 -1.90 -15.57 -1.90
C ALA A 3 -1.57 -15.24 -3.36
N ARG A 4 -2.13 -16.01 -4.30
CA ARG A 4 -1.90 -15.80 -5.75
C ARG A 4 -2.84 -14.77 -6.37
N ASN A 5 -3.86 -14.32 -5.65
CA ASN A 5 -4.78 -13.28 -6.09
C ASN A 5 -5.31 -12.47 -4.89
N VAL A 6 -5.87 -11.29 -5.19
CA VAL A 6 -6.35 -10.34 -4.17
C VAL A 6 -7.58 -10.88 -3.42
N ARG A 7 -8.47 -11.62 -4.09
CA ARG A 7 -9.71 -12.14 -3.49
C ARG A 7 -9.42 -13.16 -2.39
N ASP A 8 -8.47 -14.06 -2.62
CA ASP A 8 -8.02 -15.04 -1.63
C ASP A 8 -7.29 -14.38 -0.46
N ALA A 9 -6.48 -13.35 -0.73
CA ALA A 9 -5.86 -12.56 0.33
C ALA A 9 -6.91 -11.89 1.23
N ILE A 10 -7.98 -11.35 0.65
CA ILE A 10 -9.11 -10.76 1.38
C ILE A 10 -9.83 -11.81 2.23
N LEU A 11 -10.10 -13.00 1.68
CA LEU A 11 -10.77 -14.08 2.41
C LEU A 11 -9.98 -14.48 3.66
N LEU A 12 -8.69 -14.76 3.52
CA LEU A 12 -7.85 -15.15 4.66
C LEU A 12 -7.66 -13.99 5.65
N GLN A 13 -7.50 -12.76 5.16
CA GLN A 13 -7.42 -11.57 6.04
C GLN A 13 -8.69 -11.43 6.88
N ASN A 14 -9.87 -11.61 6.28
CA ASN A 14 -11.15 -11.54 7.00
C ASN A 14 -11.29 -12.67 8.04
N VAL A 15 -10.68 -13.83 7.85
CA VAL A 15 -10.65 -14.88 8.90
C VAL A 15 -9.75 -14.44 10.06
N MET A 16 -8.50 -14.08 9.76
CA MET A 16 -7.46 -13.84 10.76
C MET A 16 -7.64 -12.53 11.54
N ALA A 17 -8.01 -11.44 10.88
CA ALA A 17 -7.96 -10.11 11.49
C ALA A 17 -9.11 -9.88 12.48
N GLY A 18 -8.85 -9.33 13.66
CA GLY A 18 -9.89 -8.88 14.59
C GLY A 18 -9.36 -8.56 15.99
N PRO A 19 -10.23 -8.03 16.86
CA PRO A 19 -9.88 -7.75 18.25
C PRO A 19 -9.40 -9.01 18.97
N SER A 20 -8.33 -8.88 19.74
CA SER A 20 -7.86 -9.89 20.68
C SER A 20 -7.75 -9.27 22.08
N PRO A 21 -8.23 -9.94 23.14
CA PRO A 21 -7.99 -9.49 24.50
C PRO A 21 -6.53 -9.66 24.93
N LEU A 22 -5.74 -10.42 24.17
CA LEU A 22 -4.32 -10.69 24.46
C LEU A 22 -3.37 -9.75 23.72
N ASP A 23 -3.89 -8.87 22.86
CA ASP A 23 -3.08 -7.93 22.08
C ASP A 23 -3.75 -6.55 22.07
N ILE A 24 -3.14 -5.62 22.82
CA ILE A 24 -3.59 -4.24 23.00
C ILE A 24 -3.56 -3.43 21.70
N ALA A 25 -2.73 -3.82 20.73
CA ALA A 25 -2.60 -3.12 19.46
C ALA A 25 -3.70 -3.53 18.45
N THR A 26 -4.54 -4.51 18.76
CA THR A 26 -5.63 -4.92 17.85
C THR A 26 -6.70 -3.84 17.70
N LEU A 27 -7.07 -3.58 16.45
CA LEU A 27 -8.12 -2.62 16.11
C LEU A 27 -9.50 -3.10 16.55
N ARG A 28 -10.33 -2.16 17.01
CA ARG A 28 -11.73 -2.36 17.40
C ARG A 28 -12.61 -1.33 16.67
N PRO A 29 -13.73 -1.73 16.05
CA PRO A 29 -14.24 -3.10 15.90
C PRO A 29 -13.46 -3.90 14.83
N LYS A 30 -13.79 -5.19 14.68
CA LYS A 30 -13.29 -6.00 13.55
C LYS A 30 -13.74 -5.37 12.24
N LEU A 31 -12.79 -4.92 11.43
CA LEU A 31 -13.07 -4.43 10.08
C LEU A 31 -13.24 -5.61 9.11
N ARG A 32 -14.18 -5.48 8.17
CA ARG A 32 -14.44 -6.46 7.11
C ARG A 32 -14.09 -5.86 5.77
N LEU A 33 -13.14 -6.48 5.08
CA LEU A 33 -12.79 -6.10 3.71
C LEU A 33 -13.85 -6.66 2.74
N PRO A 34 -14.42 -5.86 1.84
CA PRO A 34 -15.34 -6.35 0.83
C PRO A 34 -14.58 -7.17 -0.22
N LEU A 35 -15.28 -8.09 -0.89
CA LEU A 35 -14.72 -8.88 -2.00
C LEU A 35 -14.80 -8.14 -3.34
N ASP A 36 -15.63 -7.11 -3.43
CA ASP A 36 -15.91 -6.34 -4.63
C ASP A 36 -15.75 -4.84 -4.30
N TYR A 37 -15.10 -4.10 -5.20
CA TYR A 37 -14.76 -2.69 -5.01
C TYR A 37 -15.38 -1.82 -6.09
N LYS A 38 -15.64 -0.55 -5.76
CA LYS A 38 -16.09 0.43 -6.74
C LYS A 38 -14.97 0.74 -7.74
N PRO A 39 -15.29 1.15 -8.98
CA PRO A 39 -14.29 1.67 -9.91
C PRO A 39 -13.50 2.84 -9.33
N ILE A 40 -12.25 2.99 -9.76
CA ILE A 40 -11.30 3.98 -9.22
C ILE A 40 -11.30 5.33 -9.94
N LYS A 41 -12.24 5.55 -10.88
CA LYS A 41 -12.34 6.81 -11.62
C LYS A 41 -12.47 8.00 -10.65
N GLY A 42 -11.62 9.01 -10.84
CA GLY A 42 -11.57 10.21 -10.01
C GLY A 42 -10.75 10.06 -8.72
N TRP A 43 -10.11 8.90 -8.48
CA TRP A 43 -9.16 8.77 -7.38
C TRP A 43 -7.94 9.65 -7.59
N LYS A 44 -7.31 10.09 -6.51
CA LYS A 44 -6.00 10.76 -6.51
C LYS A 44 -5.00 9.84 -5.83
N ILE A 45 -3.98 9.42 -6.55
CA ILE A 45 -2.96 8.47 -6.11
C ILE A 45 -1.62 9.20 -6.08
N ALA A 46 -1.01 9.28 -4.91
CA ALA A 46 0.33 9.79 -4.74
C ALA A 46 1.35 8.65 -4.96
N LEU A 47 2.29 8.85 -5.88
CA LEU A 47 3.41 7.95 -6.14
C LEU A 47 4.69 8.56 -5.57
N SER A 48 5.44 7.78 -4.81
CA SER A 48 6.82 8.11 -4.44
C SER A 48 7.68 6.91 -4.84
N MET A 49 8.54 7.07 -5.84
CA MET A 49 9.26 5.95 -6.44
C MET A 49 10.29 5.34 -5.47
N ASP A 50 11.00 6.18 -4.73
CA ASP A 50 12.18 5.83 -3.93
C ASP A 50 12.02 6.10 -2.43
N LEU A 51 10.82 6.57 -2.02
CA LEU A 51 10.52 7.00 -0.65
C LEU A 51 11.50 8.07 -0.12
N GLY A 52 12.17 8.80 -1.03
CA GLY A 52 13.17 9.82 -0.73
C GLY A 52 14.54 9.30 -0.31
N SER A 53 14.80 7.99 -0.30
CA SER A 53 16.05 7.45 0.26
C SER A 53 16.60 6.18 -0.37
N PHE A 54 15.89 5.54 -1.31
CA PHE A 54 16.30 4.24 -1.86
C PHE A 54 16.67 4.28 -3.32
N GLU A 55 17.73 3.58 -3.68
CA GLU A 55 17.98 3.26 -5.09
C GLU A 55 16.96 2.22 -5.58
N VAL A 56 16.38 2.48 -6.74
CA VAL A 56 15.37 1.61 -7.36
C VAL A 56 15.92 1.08 -8.66
N ASP A 57 15.95 -0.25 -8.78
CA ASP A 57 16.35 -0.93 -10.01
C ASP A 57 15.51 -0.45 -11.21
N ALA A 58 16.17 -0.31 -12.36
CA ALA A 58 15.54 0.24 -13.56
C ALA A 58 14.34 -0.58 -14.05
N GLU A 59 14.35 -1.91 -13.88
CA GLU A 59 13.22 -2.77 -14.23
C GLU A 59 12.05 -2.58 -13.26
N VAL A 60 12.33 -2.44 -11.97
CA VAL A 60 11.31 -2.14 -10.95
C VAL A 60 10.66 -0.78 -11.26
N ARG A 61 11.47 0.26 -11.50
CA ARG A 61 10.95 1.60 -11.86
C ARG A 61 10.05 1.53 -13.09
N ARG A 62 10.50 0.86 -14.16
CA ARG A 62 9.72 0.67 -15.39
C ARG A 62 8.39 -0.01 -15.13
N ASN A 63 8.39 -1.11 -14.38
CA ASN A 63 7.17 -1.87 -14.10
C ASN A 63 6.20 -1.08 -13.21
N THR A 64 6.71 -0.33 -12.24
CA THR A 64 5.89 0.55 -11.39
C THR A 64 5.22 1.65 -12.21
N LEU A 65 5.96 2.30 -13.12
CA LEU A 65 5.39 3.32 -14.01
C LEU A 65 4.33 2.74 -14.95
N ALA A 66 4.56 1.54 -15.50
CA ALA A 66 3.56 0.85 -16.31
C ALA A 66 2.27 0.55 -15.52
N ALA A 67 2.37 0.24 -14.23
CA ALA A 67 1.19 0.09 -13.37
C ALA A 67 0.46 1.44 -13.14
N CYS A 68 1.20 2.54 -13.01
CA CYS A 68 0.62 3.89 -12.93
C CYS A 68 -0.19 4.24 -14.18
N ASP A 69 0.32 3.91 -15.37
CA ASP A 69 -0.39 4.13 -16.63
C ASP A 69 -1.74 3.39 -16.66
N VAL A 70 -1.79 2.17 -16.12
CA VAL A 70 -3.06 1.42 -15.99
C VAL A 70 -4.04 2.16 -15.09
N PHE A 71 -3.60 2.65 -13.92
CA PHE A 71 -4.48 3.42 -13.03
C PHE A 71 -4.99 4.71 -13.69
N GLN A 72 -4.13 5.40 -14.43
CA GLN A 72 -4.53 6.59 -15.20
C GLN A 72 -5.55 6.24 -16.29
N SER A 73 -5.36 5.14 -17.02
CA SER A 73 -6.32 4.67 -18.04
C SER A 73 -7.70 4.31 -17.46
N LEU A 74 -7.75 3.91 -16.19
CA LEU A 74 -8.99 3.65 -15.44
C LEU A 74 -9.61 4.93 -14.87
N GLY A 75 -9.00 6.08 -15.11
CA GLY A 75 -9.51 7.42 -14.78
C GLY A 75 -9.07 7.94 -13.41
N ALA A 76 -8.04 7.38 -12.79
CA ALA A 76 -7.41 7.97 -11.61
C ALA A 76 -6.39 9.05 -12.03
N ALA A 77 -6.18 10.04 -11.17
CA ALA A 77 -5.03 10.94 -11.23
C ALA A 77 -3.89 10.30 -10.45
N VAL A 78 -2.72 10.14 -11.07
CA VAL A 78 -1.50 9.65 -10.41
C VAL A 78 -0.47 10.75 -10.47
N GLU A 79 -0.01 11.22 -9.32
CA GLU A 79 0.93 12.33 -9.16
C GLU A 79 2.17 11.83 -8.42
N GLU A 80 3.36 12.09 -8.98
CA GLU A 80 4.60 11.87 -8.25
C GLU A 80 4.74 12.95 -7.17
N VAL A 81 5.03 12.53 -5.93
CA VAL A 81 5.14 13.42 -4.78
C VAL A 81 6.47 13.22 -4.08
N ASP A 82 7.06 14.34 -3.65
CA ASP A 82 8.17 14.33 -2.70
C ASP A 82 7.62 14.26 -1.27
N LEU A 83 8.01 13.22 -0.54
CA LEU A 83 7.62 13.04 0.87
C LEU A 83 8.44 13.94 1.81
N GLY A 84 9.55 14.51 1.34
CA GLY A 84 10.49 15.27 2.16
C GLY A 84 11.26 14.39 3.16
N TRP A 85 11.35 13.09 2.91
CA TRP A 85 12.02 12.14 3.79
C TRP A 85 13.49 12.04 3.41
N GLY A 86 14.37 12.25 4.38
CA GLY A 86 15.79 11.92 4.27
C GLY A 86 16.17 10.68 5.07
N ASN A 87 17.48 10.41 5.08
CA ASN A 87 18.07 9.26 5.77
C ASN A 87 17.75 9.21 7.28
N GLU A 88 17.43 10.34 7.90
CA GLU A 88 17.02 10.42 9.30
C GLU A 88 15.74 9.63 9.58
N VAL A 89 14.79 9.58 8.64
CA VAL A 89 13.53 8.84 8.81
C VAL A 89 13.82 7.34 8.90
N LEU A 90 14.64 6.80 8.00
CA LEU A 90 15.03 5.40 8.04
C LEU A 90 15.82 5.06 9.31
N LYS A 91 16.75 5.92 9.73
CA LYS A 91 17.52 5.73 10.97
C LYS A 91 16.61 5.70 12.20
N ALA A 92 15.64 6.61 12.28
CA ALA A 92 14.68 6.63 13.37
C ALA A 92 13.82 5.35 13.38
N ALA A 93 13.34 4.92 12.21
CA ALA A 93 12.57 3.67 12.08
C ALA A 93 13.39 2.47 12.60
N MET A 94 14.64 2.30 12.14
CA MET A 94 15.48 1.18 12.58
C MET A 94 15.85 1.22 14.08
N ALA A 95 15.87 2.40 14.68
CA ALA A 95 16.24 2.56 16.09
C ALA A 95 15.05 2.34 17.05
N TYR A 96 13.82 2.59 16.60
CA TYR A 96 12.65 2.73 17.49
C TYR A 96 11.43 1.89 17.09
N LEU A 97 11.45 1.21 15.95
CA LEU A 97 10.42 0.25 15.50
C LEU A 97 10.99 -1.17 15.45
#